data_AF-A0A397FR90-F1
#
_entry.id   AF-A0A397FR90-F1
#
_cell.length_a   1.000
_cell.length_b   1.000
_cell.length_c   1.000
_cell.angle_alpha   90.00
_cell.angle_beta   90.00
_cell.angle_gamma   90.00
#
_symmetry.space_group_name_H-M   'P 1'
#
loop_
_entity.id
_entity.type
_entity.pdbx_description
1 polymer ?
#
loop_
_entity_poly.entity_id
_entity_poly.type
_entity_poly.pdbx_seq_one_letter_code
_entity_poly.pdbx_strand_id
1 'polypeptide(L)'
;MKETKVNQNTTEKSSVGGSKLDQQIITGTLTSRIETRETKTEPFYYGFFKFPNQEQETPVIWKKQAKPDIKKGSQVQLKGNWAKSNNSRPSFTCQVYQILKDPPELTIQSLRKQIQPLLSFTLEQKQEWQQKTDFLFSKN
;
A
#
# COMPACT_ATOMS: atom_id res chain seq x y z
N MET A 1 8.33 9.06 40.89
CA MET A 1 7.57 9.08 39.63
C MET A 1 7.79 7.72 38.97
N LYS A 2 6.74 6.90 38.84
CA LYS A 2 6.84 5.56 38.24
C LYS A 2 6.30 5.65 36.82
N GLU A 3 7.18 5.38 35.86
CA GLU A 3 6.87 5.33 34.43
C GLU A 3 5.90 4.18 34.13
N THR A 4 4.79 4.51 33.50
CA THR A 4 3.77 3.55 33.05
C THR A 4 4.21 2.96 31.71
N LYS A 5 4.57 1.68 31.70
CA LYS A 5 4.80 0.92 30.46
C LYS A 5 3.47 0.66 29.74
N VAL A 6 3.43 1.06 28.48
CA VAL A 6 2.29 0.97 27.56
C VAL A 6 2.04 -0.47 27.11
N ASN A 7 0.75 -0.77 26.99
CA ASN A 7 0.06 -2.00 26.59
C ASN A 7 0.79 -2.96 25.66
N GLN A 8 0.79 -4.23 26.07
CA GLN A 8 1.14 -5.39 25.27
C GLN A 8 0.02 -5.67 24.25
N ASN A 9 0.33 -5.67 22.96
CA ASN A 9 -0.55 -6.26 21.95
C ASN A 9 -0.52 -7.78 22.13
N THR A 10 -1.60 -8.32 22.71
CA THR A 10 -1.82 -9.74 22.94
C THR A 10 -1.89 -10.48 21.61
N THR A 11 -0.83 -11.22 21.29
CA THR A 11 -0.91 -12.32 20.32
C THR A 11 -1.65 -13.47 21.02
N GLU A 12 -2.95 -13.60 20.78
CA GLU A 12 -3.69 -14.78 21.23
C GLU A 12 -3.15 -16.02 20.48
N LYS A 13 -2.24 -16.76 21.14
CA LYS A 13 -1.97 -18.16 20.81
C LYS A 13 -3.15 -18.99 21.32
N SER A 14 -4.11 -19.30 20.45
CA SER A 14 -5.10 -20.34 20.74
C SER A 14 -4.43 -21.72 20.65
N SER A 15 -4.39 -22.41 21.79
CA SER A 15 -3.99 -23.81 21.91
C SER A 15 -5.23 -24.63 22.24
N VAL A 16 -5.92 -25.21 21.25
CA VAL A 16 -6.80 -26.39 21.45
C VAL A 16 -6.84 -27.20 20.14
N GLY A 17 -6.77 -28.52 20.25
CA GLY A 17 -6.55 -29.45 19.16
C GLY A 17 -7.67 -29.58 18.11
N GLY A 18 -7.24 -30.05 16.93
CA GLY A 18 -8.02 -30.93 16.06
C GLY A 18 -9.19 -30.34 15.27
N SER A 19 -9.01 -29.27 14.50
CA SER A 19 -9.96 -28.93 13.41
C SER A 19 -9.45 -27.79 12.52
N LYS A 20 -9.67 -27.89 11.19
CA LYS A 20 -9.50 -26.86 10.13
C LYS A 20 -8.56 -25.68 10.46
N LEU A 21 -7.35 -25.68 9.87
CA LEU A 21 -6.41 -24.55 9.79
C LEU A 21 -7.12 -23.18 9.96
N ASP A 22 -6.95 -22.60 11.14
CA ASP A 22 -7.73 -21.43 11.58
C ASP A 22 -7.50 -20.24 10.65
N GLN A 23 -8.59 -19.73 10.09
CA GLN A 23 -8.58 -18.49 9.33
C GLN A 23 -8.01 -17.37 10.20
N GLN A 24 -7.01 -16.67 9.68
CA GLN A 24 -6.39 -15.53 10.32
C GLN A 24 -6.92 -14.22 9.76
N ILE A 25 -6.94 -13.19 10.61
CA ILE A 25 -7.25 -11.81 10.23
C ILE A 25 -5.95 -11.01 10.37
N ILE A 26 -5.50 -10.39 9.27
CA ILE A 26 -4.28 -9.57 9.22
C ILE A 26 -4.59 -8.23 8.58
N THR A 27 -3.85 -7.18 8.97
CA THR A 27 -4.01 -5.83 8.40
C THR A 27 -2.72 -5.40 7.74
N GLY A 28 -2.80 -4.90 6.51
CA GLY A 28 -1.64 -4.43 5.77
C GLY A 28 -1.98 -3.38 4.72
N THR A 29 -0.94 -2.79 4.13
CA THR A 29 -1.08 -1.80 3.06
C THR A 29 -0.74 -2.45 1.72
N LEU A 30 -1.63 -2.31 0.73
CA LEU A 30 -1.38 -2.77 -0.63
C LEU A 30 -0.31 -1.87 -1.28
N THR A 31 0.84 -2.41 -1.65
CA THR A 31 1.96 -1.65 -2.23
C THR A 31 2.09 -1.80 -3.74
N SER A 32 1.47 -2.84 -4.32
CA SER A 32 1.44 -3.08 -5.76
C SER A 32 0.06 -2.82 -6.37
N ARG A 33 -0.02 -2.82 -7.70
CA ARG A 33 -1.29 -3.04 -8.38
C ARG A 33 -1.70 -4.51 -8.21
N ILE A 34 -3.00 -4.78 -8.32
CA ILE A 34 -3.51 -6.14 -8.32
C ILE A 34 -3.47 -6.68 -9.74
N GLU A 35 -2.66 -7.70 -9.93
CA GLU A 35 -2.41 -8.34 -11.22
C GLU A 35 -3.25 -9.61 -11.35
N THR A 36 -3.57 -9.97 -12.59
CA THR A 36 -4.22 -11.24 -12.93
C THR A 36 -3.15 -12.22 -13.39
N ARG A 37 -3.23 -13.45 -12.90
CA ARG A 37 -2.40 -14.56 -13.37
C ARG A 37 -3.28 -15.64 -13.95
N GLU A 38 -3.14 -15.85 -15.24
CA GLU A 38 -3.78 -16.94 -15.96
C GLU A 38 -3.15 -18.28 -15.55
N THR A 39 -3.98 -19.30 -15.34
CA THR A 39 -3.52 -20.67 -15.12
C THR A 39 -4.31 -21.64 -15.99
N LYS A 40 -3.86 -22.89 -16.06
CA LYS A 40 -4.54 -23.95 -16.83
C LYS A 40 -5.95 -24.26 -16.32
N THR A 41 -6.23 -23.97 -15.04
CA THR A 41 -7.53 -24.27 -14.43
C THR A 41 -8.38 -23.01 -14.33
N GLU A 42 -7.92 -22.02 -13.57
CA GLU A 42 -8.70 -20.81 -13.29
C GLU A 42 -7.73 -19.64 -13.03
N PRO A 43 -8.03 -18.42 -13.51
CA PRO A 43 -7.22 -17.26 -13.18
C PRO A 43 -7.25 -17.00 -11.66
N PHE A 44 -6.17 -16.45 -11.15
CA PHE A 44 -6.12 -15.91 -9.80
C PHE A 44 -5.54 -14.51 -9.79
N TYR A 45 -5.92 -13.74 -8.78
CA TYR A 45 -5.43 -12.38 -8.60
C TYR A 45 -4.39 -12.34 -7.49
N TYR A 46 -3.41 -11.47 -7.62
CA TYR A 46 -2.42 -11.27 -6.57
C TYR A 46 -1.98 -9.82 -6.47
N GLY A 47 -1.57 -9.44 -5.25
CA GLY A 47 -0.97 -8.16 -4.93
C GLY A 47 0.02 -8.31 -3.79
N PHE A 48 0.90 -7.34 -3.63
CA PHE A 48 1.90 -7.32 -2.57
C PHE A 48 1.45 -6.40 -1.45
N PHE A 49 1.51 -6.92 -0.23
CA PHE A 49 1.14 -6.20 0.98
C PHE A 49 2.36 -6.00 1.86
N LYS A 50 2.45 -4.79 2.42
CA LYS A 50 3.34 -4.49 3.52
C LYS A 50 2.56 -4.67 4.82
N PHE A 51 2.97 -5.63 5.63
CA PHE A 51 2.42 -5.84 6.96
C PHE A 51 3.24 -5.11 8.03
N PRO A 52 2.62 -4.68 9.15
CA PRO A 52 3.35 -4.14 10.28
C PRO A 52 4.43 -5.11 10.76
N ASN A 53 5.60 -4.58 11.13
CA ASN A 53 6.74 -5.36 11.64
C ASN A 53 7.33 -6.40 10.67
N GLN A 54 7.04 -6.29 9.37
CA GLN A 54 7.69 -7.08 8.32
C GLN A 54 8.42 -6.17 7.36
N GLU A 55 9.72 -6.41 7.14
CA GLU A 55 10.50 -5.65 6.15
C GLU A 55 10.14 -6.04 4.71
N GLN A 56 9.89 -7.32 4.48
CA GLN A 56 9.54 -7.83 3.18
C GLN A 56 8.05 -7.66 2.92
N GLU A 57 7.72 -7.38 1.66
CA GLU A 57 6.35 -7.46 1.21
C GLU A 57 5.92 -8.93 1.15
N THR A 58 4.63 -9.19 1.35
CA THR A 58 4.06 -10.53 1.28
C THR A 58 3.03 -10.59 0.15
N PRO A 59 3.12 -11.59 -0.74
CA PRO A 59 2.09 -11.83 -1.74
C PRO A 59 0.77 -12.27 -1.08
N VAL A 60 -0.30 -11.56 -1.40
CA VAL A 60 -1.68 -11.92 -1.08
C VAL A 60 -2.36 -12.39 -2.36
N ILE A 61 -3.06 -13.53 -2.28
CA ILE A 61 -3.64 -14.23 -3.40
C ILE A 61 -5.15 -14.37 -3.20
N TRP A 62 -5.92 -14.07 -4.24
CA TRP A 62 -7.36 -14.32 -4.31
C TRP A 62 -7.62 -15.39 -5.36
N LYS A 63 -8.17 -16.54 -4.94
CA LYS A 63 -8.50 -17.67 -5.80
C LYS A 63 -10.02 -17.80 -5.90
N LYS A 64 -10.54 -18.12 -7.09
CA LYS A 64 -11.98 -18.41 -7.31
C LYS A 64 -12.92 -17.27 -6.91
N GLN A 65 -12.45 -16.04 -7.03
CA GLN A 65 -13.18 -14.82 -6.66
C GLN A 65 -13.01 -13.80 -7.77
N ALA A 66 -13.90 -12.81 -7.85
CA ALA A 66 -13.73 -11.67 -8.74
C ALA A 66 -12.47 -10.87 -8.38
N LYS A 67 -11.94 -10.11 -9.35
CA LYS A 67 -10.81 -9.21 -9.11
C LYS A 67 -11.19 -8.22 -8.01
N PRO A 68 -10.41 -8.15 -6.90
CA PRO A 68 -10.68 -7.19 -5.85
C PRO A 68 -10.41 -5.76 -6.34
N ASP A 69 -11.33 -4.85 -6.03
CA ASP A 69 -11.21 -3.42 -6.34
C ASP A 69 -10.55 -2.69 -5.18
N ILE A 70 -9.23 -2.86 -5.06
CA ILE A 70 -8.41 -2.23 -4.01
C ILE A 70 -7.39 -1.33 -4.68
N LYS A 71 -7.41 -0.05 -4.35
CA LYS A 71 -6.44 0.93 -4.86
C LYS A 71 -5.07 0.71 -4.20
N LYS A 72 -3.98 0.82 -4.98
CA LYS A 72 -2.62 0.83 -4.43
C LYS A 72 -2.48 1.93 -3.37
N GLY A 73 -1.92 1.59 -2.21
CA GLY A 73 -1.79 2.47 -1.05
C GLY A 73 -2.93 2.33 -0.03
N SER A 74 -3.98 1.57 -0.34
CA SER A 74 -5.06 1.31 0.62
C SER A 74 -4.58 0.46 1.78
N GLN A 75 -5.05 0.78 2.99
CA GLN A 75 -4.94 -0.08 4.15
C GLN A 75 -6.16 -1.01 4.20
N VAL A 76 -5.90 -2.31 4.29
CA VAL A 76 -6.94 -3.35 4.15
C VAL A 76 -6.78 -4.38 5.26
N GLN A 77 -7.90 -4.79 5.83
CA GLN A 77 -8.01 -5.97 6.66
C GLN A 77 -8.33 -7.19 5.78
N LEU A 78 -7.55 -8.26 5.92
CA LEU A 78 -7.62 -9.47 5.13
C LEU A 78 -7.94 -10.64 6.04
N LYS A 79 -8.95 -11.44 5.68
CA LYS A 79 -9.29 -12.70 6.34
C LYS A 79 -8.98 -13.86 5.40
N GLY A 80 -8.24 -14.85 5.88
CA GLY A 80 -7.74 -15.93 5.01
C GLY A 80 -6.75 -16.84 5.71
N ASN A 81 -5.93 -17.54 4.92
CA ASN A 81 -4.99 -18.54 5.44
C ASN A 81 -3.59 -18.32 4.86
N TRP A 82 -2.57 -18.52 5.67
CA TRP A 82 -1.20 -18.64 5.17
C TRP A 82 -1.05 -19.91 4.34
N ALA A 83 -0.47 -19.79 3.16
CA ALA A 83 -0.13 -20.94 2.35
C ALA A 83 1.04 -21.70 3.00
N LYS A 84 0.94 -23.03 3.04
CA LYS A 84 2.07 -23.92 3.35
C LYS A 84 3.02 -23.87 2.16
N SER A 85 4.02 -22.99 2.23
CA SER A 85 5.02 -22.76 1.17
C SER A 85 6.27 -23.60 1.42
N ASN A 86 6.85 -24.13 0.34
CA ASN A 86 8.06 -24.97 0.34
C ASN A 86 9.34 -24.10 0.49
N ASN A 87 9.42 -23.29 1.55
CA ASN A 87 10.56 -22.42 1.92
C ASN A 87 10.89 -21.19 1.03
N SER A 88 10.19 -20.90 -0.07
CA SER A 88 10.66 -19.86 -1.01
C SER A 88 10.08 -18.45 -0.83
N ARG A 89 9.03 -18.27 0.00
CA ARG A 89 8.44 -17.01 0.52
C ARG A 89 7.02 -17.32 0.99
N PRO A 90 6.58 -16.90 2.19
CA PRO A 90 5.21 -17.12 2.63
C PRO A 90 4.24 -16.30 1.75
N SER A 91 3.06 -16.86 1.50
CA SER A 91 1.96 -16.14 0.82
C SER A 91 0.68 -16.30 1.62
N PHE A 92 -0.23 -15.34 1.48
CA PHE A 92 -1.51 -15.34 2.18
C PHE A 92 -2.64 -15.50 1.18
N THR A 93 -3.45 -16.54 1.31
CA THR A 93 -4.65 -16.72 0.48
C THR A 93 -5.83 -16.03 1.16
N CYS A 94 -6.26 -14.91 0.61
CA CYS A 94 -7.37 -14.11 1.12
C CYS A 94 -8.72 -14.65 0.61
N GLN A 95 -9.71 -14.64 1.50
CA GLN A 95 -11.08 -15.04 1.20
C GLN A 95 -12.07 -13.88 1.35
N VAL A 96 -11.84 -13.01 2.33
CA VAL A 96 -12.65 -11.82 2.59
C VAL A 96 -11.72 -10.67 2.90
N TYR A 97 -12.04 -9.47 2.40
CA TYR A 97 -11.29 -8.26 2.71
C TYR A 97 -12.22 -7.10 3.05
N GLN A 98 -11.69 -6.14 3.80
CA GLN A 98 -12.34 -4.88 4.13
C GLN A 98 -11.32 -3.74 3.99
N ILE A 99 -11.65 -2.73 3.20
CA ILE A 99 -10.83 -1.51 3.09
C ILE A 99 -11.06 -0.69 4.36
N LEU A 100 -9.98 -0.42 5.10
CA LEU A 100 -10.02 0.41 6.31
C LEU A 100 -9.74 1.87 5.98
N LYS A 101 -8.85 2.11 5.01
CA LYS A 101 -8.46 3.45 4.58
C LYS A 101 -8.01 3.43 3.12
N ASP A 102 -8.61 4.30 2.31
CA ASP A 102 -8.19 4.51 0.93
C ASP A 102 -6.98 5.46 0.83
N PRO A 103 -6.16 5.33 -0.24
CA PRO A 103 -5.15 6.32 -0.55
C PRO A 103 -5.82 7.66 -0.88
N PRO A 104 -5.18 8.81 -0.57
CA PRO A 104 -5.69 10.09 -0.98
C PRO A 104 -5.77 10.17 -2.52
N GLU A 105 -6.83 10.79 -3.04
CA GLU A 105 -6.97 10.96 -4.48
C GLU A 105 -5.84 11.83 -5.04
N LEU A 106 -5.22 11.35 -6.11
CA LEU A 106 -4.26 12.12 -6.90
C LEU A 106 -5.03 13.10 -7.79
N THR A 107 -5.43 14.23 -7.23
CA THR A 107 -6.04 15.32 -7.98
C THR A 107 -4.96 16.19 -8.62
N ILE A 108 -5.30 16.91 -9.71
CA ILE A 108 -4.38 17.91 -10.30
C ILE A 108 -3.93 18.93 -9.24
N GLN A 109 -4.82 19.28 -8.31
CA GLN A 109 -4.49 20.18 -7.20
C GLN A 109 -3.50 19.57 -6.21
N SER A 110 -3.66 18.30 -5.82
CA SER A 110 -2.72 17.63 -4.93
C SER A 110 -1.35 17.44 -5.59
N LEU A 111 -1.33 17.09 -6.88
CA LEU A 111 -0.10 17.02 -7.67
C LEU A 111 0.58 18.38 -7.75
N ARG A 112 -0.16 19.45 -8.08
CA ARG A 112 0.37 20.83 -8.09
C ARG A 112 0.97 21.23 -6.74
N LYS A 113 0.30 20.93 -5.63
CA LYS A 113 0.83 21.19 -4.28
C LYS A 113 2.13 20.41 -4.01
N GLN A 114 2.20 19.15 -4.44
CA GLN A 114 3.39 18.31 -4.23
C GLN A 114 4.59 18.79 -5.06
N ILE A 115 4.37 19.25 -6.30
CA ILE A 115 5.45 19.71 -7.19
C ILE A 115 5.79 21.20 -7.00
N GLN A 116 4.96 21.99 -6.31
CA GLN A 116 5.18 23.43 -6.13
C GLN A 116 6.58 23.77 -5.60
N PRO A 117 7.15 23.08 -4.59
CA PRO A 117 8.50 23.38 -4.10
C PRO A 117 9.60 23.10 -5.14
N LEU A 118 9.36 22.19 -6.09
CA LEU A 118 10.30 21.90 -7.18
C LEU A 118 10.22 22.97 -8.27
N LEU A 119 9.02 23.53 -8.48
CA LEU A 119 8.76 24.54 -9.49
C LEU A 119 9.15 25.94 -9.05
N SER A 120 9.09 26.27 -7.75
CA SER A 120 9.39 27.63 -7.24
C SER A 120 10.76 28.13 -7.68
N PHE A 121 11.80 27.30 -7.56
CA PHE A 121 13.15 27.64 -8.01
C PHE A 121 13.22 28.00 -9.50
N THR A 122 12.58 27.18 -10.35
CA THR A 122 12.57 27.42 -11.80
C THR A 122 11.75 28.65 -12.19
N LEU A 123 10.69 28.95 -11.43
CA LEU A 123 9.86 30.13 -11.64
C LEU A 123 10.58 31.41 -11.22
N GLU A 124 11.30 31.39 -10.10
CA GLU A 124 12.14 32.50 -9.62
C GLU A 124 13.25 32.81 -10.64
N GLN A 125 13.97 31.79 -11.11
CA GLN A 125 14.98 31.98 -12.16
C GLN A 125 14.39 32.58 -13.43
N LYS A 126 13.23 32.09 -13.88
CA LYS A 126 12.55 32.63 -15.05
C LYS A 126 12.16 34.10 -14.84
N GLN A 127 11.64 34.45 -13.67
CA GLN A 127 11.30 35.84 -13.33
C GLN A 127 12.53 36.75 -13.33
N GLU A 128 13.65 36.32 -12.75
CA GLU A 128 14.90 37.09 -12.78
C GLU A 128 15.42 37.30 -14.20
N TRP A 129 15.39 36.26 -15.03
CA TRP A 129 15.78 36.35 -16.44
C TRP A 129 14.89 37.33 -17.19
N GLN A 130 13.58 37.26 -16.97
CA GLN A 130 12.62 38.13 -17.61
C GLN A 130 12.78 39.58 -17.16
N GLN A 131 13.02 39.84 -15.88
CA GLN A 131 13.34 41.18 -15.38
C GLN A 131 14.64 41.74 -15.97
N LYS A 132 15.67 40.90 -16.14
CA LYS A 132 16.94 41.31 -16.77
C LYS A 132 16.74 41.63 -18.25
N THR A 133 15.99 40.83 -18.99
CA THR A 133 15.68 41.13 -20.40
C THR A 133 14.80 42.36 -20.52
N ASP A 134 13.78 42.48 -19.68
CA ASP A 134 12.89 43.64 -19.69
C ASP A 134 13.66 44.91 -19.35
N PHE A 135 14.61 44.89 -18.40
CA PHE A 135 15.50 46.02 -18.13
C PHE A 135 16.43 46.37 -19.31
N LEU A 136 16.99 45.36 -19.98
CA LEU A 136 17.91 45.58 -21.12
C LEU A 136 17.17 46.07 -22.38
N PHE A 137 15.89 45.73 -22.54
CA PHE A 137 15.09 46.03 -23.71
C PHE A 137 13.94 47.02 -23.44
N SER A 138 13.74 47.47 -22.20
CA SER A 138 12.86 48.60 -21.89
C SER A 138 13.53 49.86 -22.44
N LYS A 139 13.06 50.30 -23.60
CA LYS A 139 13.51 51.53 -24.25
C LYS A 139 13.38 52.74 -23.30
N ASN A 140 14.41 53.58 -23.30
CA ASN A 140 14.27 55.04 -23.11
C ASN A 140 13.27 55.62 -24.10
#